data_AF-A0A365U458-F1
#
_entry.id   AF-A0A365U458-F1
#
_cell.length_a   1.000
_cell.length_b   1.000
_cell.length_c   1.000
_cell.angle_alpha   90.00
_cell.angle_beta   90.00
_cell.angle_gamma   90.00
#
_symmetry.space_group_name_H-M   'P 1'
#
loop_
_entity.id
_entity.type
_entity.pdbx_description
1 polymer ?
#
loop_
_entity_poly.entity_id
_entity_poly.type
_entity_poly.pdbx_seq_one_letter_code
_entity_poly.pdbx_strand_id
1 'polypeptide(L)'
;MYGVVLWSDSDQDHAVIWCEDHGDLAFYTGDGASALEGDSIDPGDLVQFEISEGREMRRASRPRLVAEHSHPTLARDLKRAVGDNASAPRDGPPARAPAERPHLQAV
;
A
#
# COMPACT_ATOMS: atom_id res chain seq x y z
N MET A 1 -13.94 -0.54 6.11
CA MET A 1 -13.11 -1.34 5.19
C MET A 1 -12.42 -2.42 5.99
N TYR A 2 -12.19 -3.57 5.37
CA TYR A 2 -11.37 -4.65 5.90
C TYR A 2 -10.00 -4.66 5.23
N GLY A 3 -9.01 -5.16 5.96
CA GLY A 3 -7.67 -5.34 5.42
C GLY A 3 -6.80 -6.21 6.31
N VAL A 4 -5.71 -6.67 5.74
CA VAL A 4 -4.71 -7.48 6.43
C VAL A 4 -3.50 -6.64 6.76
N VAL A 5 -3.03 -6.69 8.01
CA VAL A 5 -1.80 -6.02 8.42
C VAL A 5 -0.61 -6.70 7.76
N LEU A 6 0.19 -5.94 7.00
CA LEU A 6 1.41 -6.44 6.37
C LEU A 6 2.64 -6.19 7.24
N TRP A 7 2.60 -5.13 8.05
CA TRP A 7 3.66 -4.70 8.95
C TRP A 7 3.06 -3.82 10.04
N SER A 8 3.62 -3.90 11.24
CA SER A 8 3.31 -3.02 12.36
C SER A 8 4.57 -2.70 13.17
N ASP A 9 4.51 -1.58 13.89
CA ASP A 9 5.46 -1.13 14.89
C ASP A 9 4.66 -0.69 16.12
N SER A 10 4.72 -1.51 17.16
CA SER A 10 4.01 -1.30 18.42
C SER A 10 4.60 -0.16 19.26
N ASP A 11 5.87 0.18 19.08
CA ASP A 11 6.49 1.29 19.80
C ASP A 11 6.03 2.65 19.25
N GLN A 12 5.71 2.71 17.95
CA GLN A 12 5.29 3.91 17.25
C GLN A 12 3.79 3.95 16.89
N ASP A 13 3.01 2.93 17.26
CA ASP A 13 1.61 2.76 16.84
C ASP A 13 1.43 2.91 15.32
N HIS A 14 2.36 2.37 14.53
CA HIS A 14 2.32 2.44 13.07
C HIS A 14 1.95 1.09 12.47
N ALA A 15 1.17 1.10 11.40
CA ALA A 15 0.92 -0.12 10.63
C ALA A 15 0.70 0.16 9.15
N VAL A 16 1.02 -0.83 8.32
CA VAL A 16 0.73 -0.86 6.89
C VAL A 16 -0.27 -1.97 6.62
N ILE A 17 -1.39 -1.61 6.01
CA ILE A 17 -2.55 -2.49 5.82
C ILE A 17 -2.84 -2.64 4.33
N TRP A 18 -2.98 -3.89 3.88
CA TRP A 18 -3.46 -4.19 2.55
C TRP A 18 -4.98 -4.31 2.55
N CYS A 19 -5.62 -3.56 1.68
CA CYS A 19 -7.05 -3.37 1.66
C CYS A 19 -7.79 -4.47 0.90
N GLU A 20 -9.02 -4.78 1.30
CA GLU A 20 -9.89 -5.78 0.63
C GLU A 20 -10.18 -5.45 -0.85
N ASP A 21 -10.04 -4.18 -1.25
CA ASP A 21 -10.19 -3.73 -2.64
C ASP A 21 -8.97 -4.01 -3.51
N HIS A 22 -7.89 -4.55 -2.93
CA HIS A 22 -6.60 -4.81 -3.57
C HIS A 22 -5.96 -3.58 -4.23
N GLY A 23 -6.37 -2.38 -3.81
CA GLY A 23 -5.81 -1.11 -4.27
C GLY A 23 -4.54 -0.72 -3.52
N ASP A 24 -4.29 0.59 -3.45
CA ASP A 24 -3.16 1.14 -2.71
C ASP A 24 -3.21 0.77 -1.22
N LEU A 25 -2.01 0.68 -0.63
CA LEU A 25 -1.84 0.40 0.80
C LEU A 25 -2.40 1.54 1.65
N ALA A 26 -2.99 1.16 2.78
CA ALA A 26 -3.43 2.10 3.81
C ALA A 26 -2.41 2.18 4.94
N PHE A 27 -2.13 3.40 5.40
CA PHE A 27 -1.20 3.68 6.48
C PHE A 27 -1.95 4.08 7.73
N TYR A 28 -1.66 3.39 8.82
CA TYR A 28 -2.12 3.74 10.15
C TYR A 28 -0.99 4.40 10.93
N THR A 29 -1.32 5.52 11.57
CA THR A 29 -0.47 6.22 12.54
C THR A 29 -1.34 6.52 13.74
N GLY A 30 -1.04 5.93 14.89
CA GLY A 30 -1.72 6.22 16.13
C GLY A 30 -1.41 7.62 16.64
N ASP A 31 -2.35 8.20 17.38
CA ASP A 31 -2.23 9.53 17.99
C ASP A 31 -1.62 9.47 19.41
N GLY A 32 -0.94 8.36 19.77
CA GLY A 32 -0.32 8.14 21.08
C GLY A 32 -1.29 7.95 22.26
N ALA A 33 -2.59 8.17 22.05
CA ALA A 33 -3.65 7.79 22.97
C ALA A 33 -4.24 6.47 22.47
N SER A 34 -3.77 5.35 23.03
CA SER A 34 -4.22 3.96 22.83
C SER A 34 -5.54 3.83 22.04
N ALA A 35 -5.49 3.95 20.72
CA ALA A 35 -6.65 3.64 19.87
C ALA A 35 -6.88 2.12 19.81
N LEU A 36 -5.89 1.37 20.30
CA LEU A 36 -5.92 -0.04 20.60
C LEU A 36 -5.99 -0.18 22.12
N GLU A 37 -7.19 -0.23 22.69
CA GLU A 37 -7.44 -0.41 24.14
C GLU A 37 -7.01 -1.80 24.69
N GLY A 38 -5.96 -2.41 24.13
CA GLY A 38 -5.38 -3.65 24.66
C GLY A 38 -4.90 -4.66 23.61
N ASP A 39 -5.33 -4.53 22.35
CA ASP A 39 -4.96 -5.46 21.29
C ASP A 39 -3.98 -4.81 20.31
N SER A 40 -2.69 -5.15 20.44
CA SER A 40 -1.70 -4.86 19.41
C SER A 40 -2.12 -5.53 18.11
N ILE A 41 -1.97 -4.84 16.99
CA ILE A 41 -2.22 -5.43 15.67
C ILE A 41 -0.91 -5.94 15.10
N ASP A 42 -0.89 -7.22 14.77
CA ASP A 42 0.30 -7.91 14.28
C ASP A 42 0.19 -8.26 12.78
N PRO A 43 1.34 -8.45 12.09
CA PRO A 43 1.33 -8.89 10.71
C PRO A 43 0.55 -10.19 10.52
N GLY A 44 -0.39 -10.18 9.57
CA GLY A 44 -1.28 -11.30 9.28
C GLY A 44 -2.65 -11.20 9.95
N ASP A 45 -2.87 -10.22 10.81
CA ASP A 45 -4.17 -9.98 11.41
C ASP A 45 -5.16 -9.37 10.42
N LEU A 46 -6.43 -9.74 10.55
CA LEU A 46 -7.53 -9.12 9.84
C LEU A 46 -8.10 -8.00 10.71
N VAL A 47 -8.19 -6.80 10.13
CA VAL A 47 -8.73 -5.61 10.79
C VAL A 47 -9.86 -4.98 10.02
N GLN A 48 -10.73 -4.29 10.75
CA GLN A 48 -11.68 -3.33 10.23
C GLN A 48 -11.22 -1.91 10.56
N PHE A 49 -11.31 -0.97 9.62
CA PHE A 49 -10.93 0.42 9.81
C PHE A 49 -11.76 1.37 8.94
N GLU A 50 -11.70 2.66 9.29
CA GLU A 50 -12.18 3.76 8.47
C GLU A 50 -11.06 4.23 7.52
N ILE A 51 -11.41 4.57 6.28
CA ILE A 51 -10.46 5.07 5.30
C ILE A 51 -10.69 6.56 5.04
N SER A 52 -9.60 7.32 5.03
CA SER A 52 -9.57 8.69 4.54
C SER A 52 -8.64 8.76 3.34
N GLU A 53 -9.20 9.04 2.18
CA GLU A 53 -8.45 9.20 0.92
C GLU A 53 -7.92 10.64 0.84
N GLY A 54 -6.62 10.81 1.13
CA GLY A 54 -5.91 12.04 0.81
C GLY A 54 -5.45 12.06 -0.65
N ARG A 55 -4.91 13.19 -1.12
CA ARG A 55 -4.46 13.33 -2.52
C ARG A 55 -3.36 12.33 -2.94
N GLU A 56 -2.58 11.80 -2.00
CA GLU A 56 -1.40 10.97 -2.28
C GLU A 56 -1.34 9.66 -1.48
N MET A 57 -2.16 9.50 -0.45
CA MET A 57 -2.04 8.37 0.48
C MET A 57 -3.38 8.03 1.14
N ARG A 58 -3.68 6.73 1.23
CA ARG A 58 -4.79 6.20 2.02
C ARG A 58 -4.38 6.15 3.49
N ARG A 59 -5.14 6.83 4.34
CA ARG A 59 -4.97 6.76 5.80
C ARG A 59 -6.04 5.87 6.41
N ALA A 60 -5.61 4.92 7.23
CA ALA A 60 -6.48 4.13 8.07
C ALA A 60 -6.64 4.83 9.42
N SER A 61 -7.88 4.86 9.93
CA SER A 61 -8.20 5.34 11.27
C SER A 61 -9.10 4.36 11.99
N ARG A 62 -9.04 4.37 13.33
CA ARG A 62 -9.83 3.50 14.20
C ARG A 62 -9.74 2.01 13.83
N PRO A 63 -8.52 1.44 13.69
CA PRO A 63 -8.39 0.02 13.40
C PRO A 63 -8.95 -0.80 14.57
N ARG A 64 -9.69 -1.85 14.24
CA ARG A 64 -10.26 -2.82 15.17
C ARG A 64 -9.88 -4.22 14.70
N LEU A 65 -9.31 -5.01 15.59
CA LEU A 65 -9.02 -6.42 15.35
C LEU A 65 -10.32 -7.20 15.11
N VAL A 66 -10.34 -7.97 14.02
CA VAL A 66 -11.46 -8.83 13.63
C VAL A 66 -11.08 -10.28 13.82
N ALA A 67 -9.88 -10.67 13.41
CA ALA A 67 -9.33 -12.00 13.63
C ALA A 67 -7.80 -11.96 13.68
N GLU A 68 -7.24 -12.51 14.74
CA GLU A 68 -5.80 -12.74 14.88
C GLU A 68 -5.31 -13.75 13.85
N HIS A 69 -4.14 -13.50 13.27
CA HIS A 69 -3.41 -14.42 12.40
C HIS A 69 -4.27 -15.04 11.28
N SER A 70 -5.21 -14.27 10.73
CA SER A 70 -6.07 -14.74 9.63
C SER A 70 -5.26 -15.01 8.35
N HIS A 71 -4.16 -14.29 8.14
CA HIS A 71 -3.34 -14.33 6.92
C HIS A 71 -1.83 -14.25 7.24
N PRO A 72 -1.28 -15.20 8.01
CA PRO A 72 0.05 -15.07 8.62
C PRO A 72 1.20 -15.08 7.61
N THR A 73 0.99 -15.61 6.40
CA THR A 73 2.02 -15.70 5.35
C THR A 73 1.95 -14.60 4.32
N LEU A 74 0.90 -13.75 4.35
CA LEU A 74 0.57 -12.88 3.23
C LEU A 74 1.69 -11.90 2.87
N ALA A 75 2.27 -11.24 3.87
CA ALA A 75 3.38 -10.32 3.65
C ALA A 75 4.59 -11.00 3.01
N ARG A 76 4.87 -12.27 3.36
CA ARG A 76 5.94 -13.07 2.77
C ARG A 76 5.63 -13.44 1.33
N ASP A 77 4.40 -13.87 1.08
CA ASP A 77 3.99 -14.38 -0.23
C ASP A 77 3.92 -13.22 -1.26
N LEU A 78 3.47 -12.04 -0.84
CA LEU A 78 3.56 -10.80 -1.64
C LEU A 78 5.00 -10.42 -1.98
N LYS A 79 5.93 -10.48 -1.01
CA LYS A 79 7.36 -10.22 -1.25
C LYS A 79 7.95 -11.17 -2.28
N ARG A 80 7.57 -12.46 -2.25
CA ARG A 80 8.00 -13.46 -3.24
C ARG A 80 7.46 -13.15 -4.63
N ALA A 81 6.17 -12.88 -4.74
CA ALA A 81 5.52 -12.56 -6.01
C ALA A 81 6.17 -11.34 -6.72
N VAL A 82 6.63 -10.33 -5.97
CA VAL A 82 7.37 -9.19 -6.55
C VAL A 82 8.77 -9.60 -7.02
N GLY A 83 9.47 -10.45 -6.25
CA GLY A 83 10.80 -10.96 -6.62
C GLY A 83 10.79 -11.81 -7.89
N ASP A 84 9.76 -12.62 -8.08
CA ASP A 84 9.60 -13.43 -9.30
C ASP A 84 9.23 -12.56 -10.53
N ASN A 85 8.49 -11.48 -10.33
CA ASN A 85 8.04 -10.57 -11.40
C ASN A 85 9.10 -9.52 -11.82
N ALA A 86 10.19 -9.38 -11.07
CA ALA A 86 11.30 -8.47 -11.42
C ALA A 86 12.12 -8.93 -12.66
N SER A 87 11.79 -10.09 -13.24
CA SER A 87 12.49 -10.67 -14.39
C SER A 87 11.94 -10.24 -15.77
N ALA A 88 10.88 -9.42 -15.83
CA ALA A 88 10.37 -8.91 -17.10
C ALA A 88 10.79 -7.43 -17.30
N PRO A 89 11.64 -7.11 -18.30
CA PRO A 89 11.83 -5.73 -18.71
C PRO A 89 10.47 -5.19 -19.15
N ARG A 90 10.02 -4.10 -18.52
CA ARG A 90 8.94 -3.30 -19.07
C ARG A 90 9.51 -2.53 -20.26
N ASP A 91 9.50 -3.14 -21.44
CA ASP A 91 9.68 -2.43 -22.71
C ASP A 91 8.61 -1.32 -22.78
N GLY A 92 9.01 -0.12 -22.39
CA GLY A 92 8.21 1.08 -22.61
C GLY A 92 8.03 1.29 -24.12
N PRO A 93 6.91 1.88 -24.57
CA PRO A 93 6.74 2.21 -25.98
C PRO A 93 7.89 3.13 -26.44
N PRO A 94 8.44 2.96 -27.67
CA PRO A 94 9.56 3.74 -28.12
C PRO A 94 9.22 5.23 -28.09
N ALA A 95 10.14 6.03 -27.55
CA ALA A 95 10.01 7.48 -27.49
C ALA A 95 9.68 8.02 -28.89
N ARG A 96 8.54 8.69 -28.99
CA ARG A 96 8.06 9.35 -30.21
C ARG A 96 9.15 10.34 -30.67
N ALA A 97 9.71 10.11 -31.85
CA ALA A 97 10.71 11.02 -32.43
C ALA A 97 10.15 12.45 -32.54
N PRO A 98 10.96 13.50 -32.31
CA PRO A 98 10.49 14.87 -32.44
C PRO A 98 10.12 15.15 -33.91
N ALA A 99 8.94 15.76 -34.12
CA ALA A 99 8.43 16.14 -35.42
C ALA A 99 9.36 17.15 -36.10
N GLU A 100 9.82 16.82 -37.30
CA GLU A 100 10.59 17.72 -38.17
C GLU A 100 9.73 18.95 -38.50
N ARG A 101 10.27 20.14 -38.23
CA ARG A 101 9.64 21.42 -38.61
C ARG A 101 9.99 21.71 -40.08
N PRO A 102 9.03 22.02 -40.96
CA PRO A 102 9.36 22.35 -42.34
C PRO A 102 10.12 23.68 -42.39
N HIS A 103 11.23 23.67 -43.12
CA HIS A 103 12.11 24.81 -43.36
C HIS A 103 11.39 25.80 -44.29
N LEU A 104 11.06 26.98 -43.78
CA LEU A 104 10.58 28.11 -44.58
C LEU A 104 11.80 28.70 -45.31
N GLN A 105 11.89 28.56 -46.63
CA GLN A 105 12.86 29.30 -47.45
C GLN A 105 12.42 30.75 -47.57
N ALA A 106 13.27 31.68 -47.16
CA ALA A 106 13.15 33.10 -47.45
C ALA A 106 14.39 33.55 -48.23
N VAL A 107 14.11 33.92 -49.50
CA VAL A 107 14.81 34.79 -50.47
C VAL A 107 16.32 34.66 -50.69
#